data_AF-A0A4Q3VGF3-F1
#
_entry.id   AF-A0A4Q3VGF3-F1
#
_cell.length_a   1.000
_cell.length_b   1.000
_cell.length_c   1.000
_cell.angle_alpha   90.00
_cell.angle_beta   90.00
_cell.angle_gamma   90.00
#
_symmetry.space_group_name_H-M   'P 1'
#
loop_
_entity.id
_entity.type
_entity.pdbx_description
1 polymer ?
#
loop_
_entity_poly.entity_id
_entity_poly.type
_entity_poly.pdbx_seq_one_letter_code
_entity_poly.pdbx_strand_id
1 'polypeptide(L)' 'MAVIDLLPTKEIPMNANETAVRLLAVRSDLIAQIWPTACKAAQTGDHECVRDLVKLKVDIEAIDFALSHRPAE' A
#
# COMPACT_ATOMS: atom_id res chain seq x y z
N MET A 1 -41.09 9.35 -19.84
CA MET A 1 -39.84 10.14 -19.99
C MET A 1 -39.18 10.16 -18.62
N ALA A 2 -38.37 9.15 -18.30
CA ALA A 2 -37.74 9.03 -16.99
C ALA A 2 -36.40 9.77 -17.04
N VAL A 3 -36.31 10.87 -16.29
CA VAL A 3 -35.07 11.60 -16.08
C VAL A 3 -34.26 10.76 -15.11
N ILE A 4 -33.24 10.06 -15.61
CA ILE A 4 -32.22 9.43 -14.78
C ILE A 4 -31.39 10.60 -14.26
N ASP A 5 -31.67 11.04 -13.04
CA ASP A 5 -30.79 11.94 -12.33
C ASP A 5 -29.40 11.30 -12.24
N LEU A 6 -28.50 11.80 -13.08
CA LEU A 6 -27.06 11.61 -12.96
C LEU A 6 -26.66 12.23 -11.62
N LEU A 7 -26.69 11.41 -10.56
CA LEU A 7 -26.02 11.77 -9.31
C LEU A 7 -24.57 12.10 -9.64
N PRO A 8 -24.06 13.28 -9.23
CA PRO A 8 -22.65 13.57 -9.37
C PRO A 8 -21.90 12.49 -8.60
N THR A 9 -20.89 11.90 -9.22
CA THR A 9 -19.87 11.09 -8.55
C THR A 9 -19.17 11.99 -7.54
N LYS A 10 -19.79 12.20 -6.37
CA LYS A 10 -19.10 12.71 -5.21
C LYS A 10 -18.00 11.72 -4.97
N GLU A 11 -16.77 12.11 -5.28
CA GLU A 11 -15.59 11.52 -4.68
C GLU A 11 -15.87 11.53 -3.17
N ILE A 12 -16.24 10.37 -2.64
CA ILE A 12 -16.48 10.20 -1.21
C ILE A 12 -15.11 10.51 -0.59
N PRO A 13 -14.99 11.56 0.23
CA PRO A 13 -13.72 11.86 0.88
C PRO A 13 -13.40 10.65 1.75
N MET A 14 -12.39 9.88 1.33
CA MET A 14 -11.98 8.67 2.01
C MET A 14 -11.59 9.09 3.42
N ASN A 15 -12.37 8.68 4.42
CA ASN A 15 -12.10 9.12 5.78
C ASN A 15 -10.79 8.46 6.26
N ALA A 16 -10.17 9.01 7.31
CA ALA A 16 -8.86 8.54 7.76
C ALA A 16 -8.86 7.04 8.15
N ASN A 17 -10.03 6.48 8.52
CA ASN A 17 -10.21 5.06 8.79
C ASN A 17 -10.13 4.21 7.52
N GLU A 18 -10.84 4.58 6.46
CA GLU A 18 -10.79 3.89 5.17
C GLU A 18 -9.39 3.92 4.56
N THR A 19 -8.66 5.02 4.75
CA THR A 19 -7.26 5.16 4.35
C THR A 19 -6.35 4.21 5.14
N ALA A 20 -6.53 4.13 6.46
CA ALA A 20 -5.75 3.22 7.30
C ALA A 20 -6.00 1.74 6.93
N VAL A 21 -7.25 1.36 6.67
CA VAL A 21 -7.60 -0.01 6.25
C VAL A 21 -6.91 -0.38 4.94
N ARG A 22 -6.90 0.53 3.95
CA ARG A 22 -6.21 0.31 2.68
C ARG A 22 -4.69 0.22 2.84
N LEU A 23 -4.09 1.10 3.64
CA LEU A 23 -2.66 1.07 3.94
C LEU A 23 -2.24 -0.25 4.61
N LEU A 24 -3.06 -0.77 5.52
CA LEU A 24 -2.83 -2.06 6.16
C LEU A 24 -2.90 -3.23 5.16
N ALA A 25 -3.84 -3.20 4.22
CA ALA A 25 -3.94 -4.22 3.17
C ALA A 25 -2.68 -4.23 2.28
N VAL A 26 -2.28 -3.06 1.78
CA VAL A 26 -1.06 -2.92 0.95
C VAL A 26 0.18 -3.38 1.71
N ARG A 27 0.30 -2.99 2.99
CA ARG A 27 1.41 -3.43 3.84
C ARG A 27 1.48 -4.95 3.98
N SER A 28 0.34 -5.59 4.24
CA SER A 28 0.26 -7.05 4.39
C SER A 28 0.69 -7.77 3.11
N ASP A 29 0.21 -7.30 1.95
CA ASP A 29 0.52 -7.89 0.65
C ASP A 29 2.01 -7.75 0.31
N LEU A 30 2.61 -6.60 0.63
CA LEU A 30 4.04 -6.35 0.43
C LEU A 30 4.90 -7.28 1.30
N ILE A 31 4.58 -7.42 2.59
CA ILE A 31 5.34 -8.31 3.51
C ILE A 31 5.30 -9.76 3.01
N ALA A 32 4.15 -10.25 2.56
CA ALA A 32 4.00 -11.62 2.08
C ALA A 32 4.87 -11.92 0.85
N GLN A 33 5.13 -10.92 0.00
CA GLN A 33 5.84 -11.09 -1.26
C GLN A 33 7.34 -10.81 -1.17
N ILE A 34 7.79 -9.92 -0.28
CA ILE A 34 9.18 -9.48 -0.23
C ILE A 34 10.14 -10.62 0.14
N TRP A 35 9.84 -11.40 1.19
CA TRP A 35 10.78 -12.40 1.70
C TRP A 35 11.05 -13.56 0.70
N PRO A 36 10.03 -14.22 0.13
CA PRO A 36 10.26 -15.27 -0.86
C PRO A 36 11.00 -14.75 -2.11
N THR A 37 10.67 -13.54 -2.54
CA THR A 37 11.28 -12.92 -3.74
C THR A 37 12.72 -12.52 -3.48
N ALA A 38 13.03 -11.97 -2.30
CA ALA A 38 14.40 -11.63 -1.88
C ALA A 38 15.30 -12.86 -1.78
N CYS A 39 14.80 -13.95 -1.19
CA CYS A 39 15.54 -15.21 -1.15
C CYS A 39 15.88 -15.73 -2.55
N LYS A 40 14.91 -15.67 -3.48
CA LYS A 40 15.13 -16.10 -4.87
C LYS A 40 16.10 -15.19 -5.63
N ALA A 41 15.97 -13.87 -5.47
CA ALA A 41 16.86 -12.90 -6.09
C ALA A 41 18.31 -13.05 -5.60
N ALA A 42 18.49 -13.24 -4.28
CA ALA A 42 19.80 -13.49 -3.69
C ALA A 42 20.45 -14.79 -4.21
N GLN A 43 19.67 -15.86 -4.37
CA GLN A 43 20.16 -17.14 -4.91
C GLN A 43 20.56 -17.05 -6.39
N THR A 44 19.92 -16.17 -7.15
CA THR A 44 20.15 -16.01 -8.59
C THR A 44 21.17 -14.92 -8.92
N GLY A 45 21.65 -14.17 -7.91
CA GLY A 45 22.57 -13.04 -8.10
C GLY A 45 21.90 -11.82 -8.74
N ASP A 46 20.58 -11.73 -8.70
CA ASP A 46 19.82 -10.63 -9.29
C ASP A 46 19.85 -9.39 -8.37
N HIS A 47 20.94 -8.63 -8.50
CA HIS A 47 21.18 -7.45 -7.68
C HIS A 47 20.20 -6.29 -7.95
N GLU A 48 19.58 -6.24 -9.13
CA GLU A 48 18.55 -5.24 -9.44
C GLU A 48 17.24 -5.57 -8.70
N CYS A 49 16.83 -6.84 -8.74
CA CYS A 49 15.68 -7.30 -7.97
C CYS A 49 15.88 -7.10 -6.46
N VAL A 50 17.07 -7.40 -5.93
CA VAL A 50 17.39 -7.12 -4.50
C VAL A 50 17.27 -5.62 -4.19
N ARG A 51 17.73 -4.74 -5.08
CA ARG A 51 17.62 -3.28 -4.88
C ARG A 51 16.17 -2.81 -4.87
N ASP A 52 15.35 -3.31 -5.77
CA ASP A 52 13.93 -2.96 -5.82
C ASP A 52 13.16 -3.49 -4.60
N LEU A 53 13.52 -4.68 -4.10
CA LEU A 53 12.98 -5.20 -2.84
C LEU A 53 13.39 -4.37 -1.61
N VAL A 54 14.59 -3.78 -1.61
CA VAL A 54 15.01 -2.81 -0.58
C VAL A 54 14.15 -1.54 -0.64
N LYS A 55 13.81 -1.04 -1.84
CA LYS A 55 12.88 0.11 -1.97
C LYS A 55 11.50 -0.22 -1.42
N LEU A 56 10.96 -1.41 -1.74
CA LEU A 56 9.68 -1.86 -1.20
C LEU A 56 9.66 -1.97 0.33
N LYS A 57 10.81 -2.30 0.96
CA LYS A 57 10.94 -2.25 2.42
C LYS A 57 10.81 -0.82 2.95
N VAL A 58 11.42 0.17 2.28
CA VAL A 58 11.28 1.59 2.64
C VAL A 58 9.83 2.04 2.51
N ASP A 59 9.11 1.57 1.49
CA ASP A 59 7.67 1.88 1.33
C ASP A 59 6.83 1.33 2.50
N ILE A 60 7.13 0.14 3.02
CA ILE A 60 6.48 -0.40 4.23
C ILE A 60 6.75 0.51 5.45
N GLU A 61 7.99 0.97 5.62
CA GLU A 61 8.34 1.86 6.73
C GLU A 61 7.63 3.22 6.61
N ALA A 62 7.45 3.74 5.40
CA ALA A 62 6.66 4.93 5.14
C ALA A 62 5.17 4.73 5.47
N ILE A 63 4.60 3.56 5.17
CA ILE A 63 3.23 3.19 5.56
C ILE A 63 3.10 3.13 7.09
N ASP A 64 4.04 2.47 7.78
CA ASP A 64 4.05 2.38 9.24
C ASP A 64 4.19 3.76 9.91
N PHE A 65 5.01 4.65 9.33
CA PHE A 65 5.11 6.04 9.74
C PHE A 65 3.77 6.79 9.58
N ALA A 66 3.12 6.67 8.42
CA ALA A 66 1.84 7.32 8.16
C ALA A 66 0.74 6.82 9.10
N LEU A 67 0.71 5.52 9.41
CA LEU A 67 -0.26 4.93 10.35
C LEU A 67 -0.03 5.37 11.80
N SER A 68 1.23 5.52 12.23
CA SER A 68 1.58 5.94 13.59
C SER A 68 1.38 7.43 13.85
N HIS A 69 1.40 8.27 12.81
CA HIS A 69 1.20 9.72 12.91
C HIS A 69 -0.20 10.17 12.53
N ARG A 70 -1.15 9.22 12.45
CA ARG A 70 -2.55 9.58 12.22
C ARG A 70 -3.03 10.49 13.35
N PRO A 71 -3.57 11.69 13.05
CA PRO A 71 -4.15 12.54 14.08
C PRO A 71 -5.29 11.78 14.76
N ALA A 72 -5.24 11.70 16.09
CA ALA A 72 -6.35 11.21 16.88
C ALA A 72 -7.54 12.17 16.63
N GLU A 73 -8.65 11.62 16.14
CA GLU A 73 -9.91 12.34 15.98
C GLU A 73 -10.45 12.85 17.32
#